data_AF-A0A0Q3TCU6-F1
#
_entry.id   AF-A0A0Q3TCU6-F1
#
_cell.length_a   1.000
_cell.length_b   1.000
_cell.length_c   1.000
_cell.angle_alpha   90.00
_cell.angle_beta   90.00
_cell.angle_gamma   90.00
#
_symmetry.space_group_name_H-M   'P 1'
#
loop_
_entity.id
_entity.type
_entity.pdbx_description
1 polymer ?
#
loop_
_entity_poly.entity_id
_entity_poly.type
_entity_poly.pdbx_seq_one_letter_code
_entity_poly.pdbx_strand_id
1 'polypeptide(L)'
;MHTVKEAALMTGLTEHAVRFYTDKGLVPSVQRNKNNIRLFDEESINWLYGIKCLKQTGMQIENIKTYVDLCLEGDSTVPQRFALMKEYKEMALVQLEEAKQRVAHLEETTHHYQAILENRIPDTTNPNKWGIDRKDARSGPVFRK
;
A
#
# COMPACT_ATOMS: atom_id res chain seq x y z
N MET A 1 -13.02 -16.46 18.71
CA MET A 1 -14.00 -15.93 17.75
C MET A 1 -14.17 -14.45 18.00
N HIS A 2 -14.06 -13.64 16.97
CA HIS A 2 -14.07 -12.17 17.02
C HIS A 2 -15.26 -11.62 16.24
N THR A 3 -15.77 -10.47 16.66
CA THR A 3 -16.76 -9.68 15.92
C THR A 3 -16.12 -8.90 14.77
N VAL A 4 -16.93 -8.31 13.89
CA VAL A 4 -16.43 -7.42 12.82
C VAL A 4 -15.57 -6.28 13.37
N LYS A 5 -15.98 -5.68 14.49
CA LYS A 5 -15.26 -4.57 15.13
C LYS A 5 -13.88 -5.00 15.62
N GLU A 6 -13.81 -6.15 16.27
CA GLU A 6 -12.54 -6.72 16.75
C GLU A 6 -11.64 -7.12 15.58
N ALA A 7 -12.19 -7.79 14.56
CA ALA A 7 -11.45 -8.16 13.36
C ALA A 7 -10.88 -6.95 12.62
N ALA A 8 -11.65 -5.86 12.53
CA ALA A 8 -11.22 -4.59 11.96
C ALA A 8 -10.03 -4.00 12.75
N LEU A 9 -10.14 -3.98 14.09
CA LEU A 9 -9.04 -3.51 14.95
C LEU A 9 -7.78 -4.37 14.81
N MET A 10 -7.93 -5.69 14.84
CA MET A 10 -6.81 -6.64 14.73
C MET A 10 -6.08 -6.47 13.40
N THR A 11 -6.83 -6.37 12.29
CA THR A 11 -6.25 -6.31 10.94
C THR A 11 -5.88 -4.90 10.50
N GLY A 12 -6.27 -3.87 11.25
CA GLY A 12 -6.15 -2.46 10.86
C GLY A 12 -6.97 -2.12 9.61
N LEU A 13 -8.05 -2.86 9.36
CA LEU A 13 -9.03 -2.57 8.31
C LEU A 13 -10.17 -1.75 8.91
N THR A 14 -10.94 -1.06 8.06
CA THR A 14 -12.23 -0.51 8.51
C THR A 14 -13.25 -1.63 8.64
N GLU A 15 -14.24 -1.48 9.52
CA GLU A 15 -15.33 -2.47 9.58
C GLU A 15 -16.08 -2.59 8.25
N HIS A 16 -16.13 -1.52 7.45
CA HIS A 16 -16.69 -1.56 6.11
C HIS A 16 -15.87 -2.46 5.18
N ALA A 17 -14.54 -2.35 5.20
CA ALA A 17 -13.66 -3.21 4.41
C ALA A 17 -13.77 -4.68 4.82
N VAL A 18 -13.85 -4.98 6.12
CA VAL A 18 -14.08 -6.35 6.61
C VAL A 18 -15.38 -6.92 6.05
N ARG A 19 -16.49 -6.16 6.14
CA ARG A 19 -17.79 -6.59 5.57
C ARG A 19 -17.67 -6.79 4.06
N PHE A 20 -17.11 -5.81 3.35
CA PHE A 20 -16.90 -5.87 1.90
C PHE A 20 -16.15 -7.13 1.46
N TYR A 21 -15.03 -7.48 2.10
CA TYR A 21 -14.27 -8.67 1.75
C TYR A 21 -15.02 -9.97 2.04
N THR A 22 -15.74 -10.05 3.17
CA THR A 22 -16.60 -11.20 3.45
C THR A 22 -17.76 -11.34 2.46
N ASP A 23 -18.36 -10.24 2.05
CA ASP A 23 -19.49 -10.24 1.09
C ASP A 23 -19.04 -10.63 -0.31
N LYS A 24 -17.79 -10.36 -0.66
CA LYS A 24 -17.14 -10.82 -1.90
C LYS A 24 -16.65 -12.27 -1.83
N GLY A 25 -16.87 -12.97 -0.72
CA GLY A 25 -16.45 -14.37 -0.54
C GLY A 25 -14.93 -14.55 -0.50
N LEU A 26 -14.19 -13.52 -0.08
CA LEU A 26 -12.72 -13.58 0.01
C LEU A 26 -12.22 -14.18 1.33
N VAL A 27 -13.12 -14.38 2.30
CA VAL A 27 -12.80 -14.94 3.62
C VAL A 27 -13.63 -16.22 3.81
N PRO A 28 -13.14 -17.38 3.33
CA PRO A 28 -13.94 -18.61 3.28
C PRO A 28 -14.30 -19.17 4.67
N SER A 29 -13.45 -18.94 5.67
CA SER A 29 -13.63 -19.46 7.03
C SER A 29 -14.58 -18.62 7.90
N VAL A 30 -15.17 -17.54 7.37
CA VAL A 30 -16.06 -16.68 8.15
C VAL A 30 -17.32 -17.43 8.59
N GLN A 31 -17.61 -17.39 9.89
CA GLN A 31 -18.77 -18.06 10.47
C GLN A 31 -19.87 -17.05 10.81
N ARG A 32 -21.08 -17.55 11.07
CA ARG A 32 -22.21 -16.75 11.55
C ARG A 32 -22.84 -17.41 12.77
N ASN A 33 -23.17 -16.60 13.78
CA ASN A 33 -23.89 -17.12 14.95
C ASN A 33 -25.40 -17.18 14.70
N LYS A 34 -26.16 -17.65 15.70
CA LYS A 34 -27.63 -17.75 15.68
C LYS A 34 -28.38 -16.45 15.37
N ASN A 35 -27.75 -15.29 15.60
CA ASN A 35 -28.31 -13.97 15.32
C ASN A 35 -27.79 -13.41 13.97
N ASN A 36 -27.21 -14.25 13.11
CA ASN A 36 -26.63 -13.89 11.83
C ASN A 36 -25.44 -12.89 11.90
N ILE A 37 -24.77 -12.82 13.06
CA ILE A 37 -23.59 -11.96 13.25
C ILE A 37 -22.34 -12.71 12.78
N ARG A 38 -21.51 -12.05 11.96
CA ARG A 38 -20.22 -12.59 11.48
C ARG A 38 -19.26 -12.80 12.64
N LEU A 39 -18.65 -13.98 12.69
CA LEU A 39 -17.62 -14.37 13.64
C LEU A 39 -16.36 -14.78 12.88
N PHE A 40 -15.23 -14.29 13.36
CA PHE A 40 -13.91 -14.49 12.75
C PHE A 40 -13.03 -15.30 13.71
N ASP A 41 -12.58 -16.46 13.28
CA ASP A 41 -11.50 -17.20 13.93
C ASP A 41 -10.13 -16.72 13.43
N GLU A 42 -9.06 -17.34 13.94
CA GLU A 42 -7.69 -17.02 13.53
C GLU A 42 -7.47 -17.19 12.03
N GLU A 43 -8.07 -18.21 11.42
CA GLU A 43 -7.99 -18.42 9.97
C GLU A 43 -8.66 -17.26 9.20
N SER A 44 -9.84 -16.84 9.63
CA SER A 44 -10.56 -15.71 9.02
C SER A 44 -9.77 -14.41 9.15
N ILE A 45 -9.08 -14.21 10.28
CA ILE A 45 -8.19 -13.08 10.50
C ILE A 45 -6.97 -13.15 9.58
N ASN A 46 -6.37 -14.33 9.40
CA ASN A 46 -5.25 -14.54 8.48
C ASN A 46 -5.65 -14.25 7.02
N TRP A 47 -6.84 -14.67 6.61
CA TRP A 47 -7.40 -14.30 5.30
C TRP A 47 -7.50 -12.78 5.13
N LEU A 48 -8.05 -12.07 6.12
CA LEU A 48 -8.16 -10.60 6.08
C LEU A 48 -6.78 -9.90 5.99
N TYR A 49 -5.79 -10.39 6.72
CA TYR A 49 -4.41 -9.90 6.61
C TYR A 49 -3.82 -10.13 5.22
N GLY A 50 -3.99 -11.34 4.68
CA GLY A 50 -3.54 -11.69 3.34
C GLY A 50 -4.17 -10.78 2.28
N ILE A 51 -5.49 -10.63 2.30
CA ILE A 51 -6.23 -9.75 1.38
C ILE A 51 -5.74 -8.31 1.49
N LYS A 52 -5.52 -7.80 2.71
CA LYS A 52 -5.00 -6.44 2.93
C LYS A 52 -3.63 -6.28 2.25
N CYS A 53 -2.71 -7.21 2.47
CA CYS A 53 -1.38 -7.18 1.88
C CYS A 53 -1.44 -7.22 0.35
N LEU A 54 -2.22 -8.16 -0.22
CA LEU A 54 -2.37 -8.28 -1.67
C LEU A 54 -3.03 -7.04 -2.29
N LYS A 55 -4.02 -6.44 -1.64
CA LYS A 55 -4.63 -5.20 -2.13
C LYS A 55 -3.61 -4.05 -2.19
N GLN A 56 -2.71 -3.97 -1.20
CA GLN A 56 -1.67 -2.93 -1.12
C GLN A 56 -0.60 -3.07 -2.21
N THR A 57 -0.35 -4.27 -2.74
CA THR A 57 0.55 -4.45 -3.90
C THR A 57 -0.10 -4.06 -5.23
N GLY A 58 -1.36 -3.59 -5.21
CA GLY A 58 -2.10 -3.21 -6.42
C GLY A 58 -2.92 -4.36 -7.01
N MET A 59 -2.97 -5.53 -6.37
CA MET A 59 -3.82 -6.64 -6.83
C MET A 59 -5.30 -6.19 -6.88
N GLN A 60 -5.95 -6.53 -7.98
CA GLN A 60 -7.39 -6.29 -8.15
C GLN A 60 -8.19 -7.31 -7.34
N ILE A 61 -9.41 -6.96 -6.96
CA ILE A 61 -10.26 -7.82 -6.11
C ILE A 61 -10.54 -9.16 -6.81
N GLU A 62 -10.66 -9.13 -8.13
CA GLU A 62 -10.89 -10.27 -9.00
C GLU A 62 -9.72 -11.26 -8.91
N ASN A 63 -8.47 -10.79 -8.93
CA ASN A 63 -7.29 -11.64 -8.81
C ASN A 63 -7.13 -12.19 -7.37
N ILE A 64 -7.52 -11.41 -6.36
CA ILE A 64 -7.57 -11.92 -4.97
C ILE A 64 -8.62 -13.04 -4.88
N LYS A 65 -9.78 -12.90 -5.55
CA LYS A 65 -10.80 -13.95 -5.59
C LYS A 65 -10.26 -15.21 -6.26
N THR A 66 -9.57 -15.08 -7.39
CA THR A 66 -8.91 -16.22 -8.06
C THR A 66 -7.92 -16.91 -7.13
N TYR A 67 -7.10 -16.17 -6.38
CA TYR A 67 -6.19 -16.74 -5.40
C TYR A 67 -6.92 -17.54 -4.31
N VAL A 68 -8.00 -16.97 -3.76
CA VAL A 68 -8.84 -17.63 -2.74
C VAL A 68 -9.42 -18.93 -3.30
N ASP A 69 -9.92 -18.92 -4.53
CA ASP A 69 -10.49 -20.10 -5.17
C ASP A 69 -9.46 -21.20 -5.39
N LEU A 70 -8.24 -20.84 -5.83
CA LEU A 70 -7.14 -21.80 -5.94
C LEU A 70 -6.79 -22.42 -4.58
N CYS A 71 -6.76 -21.61 -3.51
CA CYS A 71 -6.52 -22.14 -2.15
C CYS A 71 -7.59 -23.14 -1.72
N LEU A 72 -8.86 -22.89 -2.06
CA LEU A 72 -9.97 -23.79 -1.74
C LEU A 72 -9.95 -25.10 -2.54
N GLU A 73 -9.38 -25.09 -3.74
CA GLU A 73 -9.16 -26.32 -4.53
C GLU A 73 -8.10 -27.24 -3.90
N GLY A 74 -7.18 -26.67 -3.09
CA GLY A 74 -6.21 -27.43 -2.31
C GLY A 74 -4.85 -27.59 -3.00
N ASP A 75 -4.16 -28.69 -2.72
CA ASP A 75 -2.73 -28.84 -3.02
C ASP A 75 -2.42 -28.96 -4.52
N SER A 76 -3.40 -29.33 -5.35
CA SER A 76 -3.27 -29.38 -6.82
C SER A 76 -2.90 -28.03 -7.43
N THR A 77 -3.23 -26.92 -6.76
CA THR A 77 -3.05 -25.56 -7.28
C THR A 77 -1.84 -24.83 -6.73
N VAL A 78 -0.99 -25.48 -5.91
CA VAL A 78 0.21 -24.86 -5.35
C VAL A 78 1.07 -24.19 -6.43
N PRO A 79 1.31 -24.79 -7.61
CA PRO A 79 2.08 -24.14 -8.68
C PRO A 79 1.46 -22.81 -9.16
N GLN A 80 0.14 -22.75 -9.32
CA GLN A 80 -0.60 -21.57 -9.76
C GLN A 80 -0.56 -20.47 -8.69
N ARG A 81 -0.77 -20.85 -7.42
CA ARG A 81 -0.68 -19.95 -6.27
C ARG A 81 0.73 -19.35 -6.15
N PHE A 82 1.76 -20.17 -6.32
CA PHE A 82 3.15 -19.73 -6.32
C PHE A 82 3.44 -18.74 -7.45
N ALA A 83 3.00 -19.04 -8.68
CA ALA A 83 3.20 -18.15 -9.81
C ALA A 83 2.57 -16.76 -9.57
N LEU A 84 1.33 -16.74 -9.07
CA LEU A 84 0.64 -15.50 -8.73
C LEU A 84 1.39 -14.72 -7.64
N MET A 85 1.79 -15.38 -6.55
CA MET A 85 2.54 -14.71 -5.47
C MET A 85 3.89 -14.18 -5.94
N LYS A 86 4.56 -14.88 -6.86
CA LYS A 86 5.82 -14.43 -7.45
C LYS A 86 5.64 -13.16 -8.28
N GLU A 87 4.63 -13.11 -9.13
CA GLU A 87 4.30 -11.92 -9.94
C GLU A 87 4.06 -10.69 -9.05
N TYR A 88 3.21 -10.83 -8.02
CA TYR A 88 2.91 -9.71 -7.13
C TYR A 88 4.07 -9.34 -6.19
N LYS A 89 4.96 -10.28 -5.87
CA LYS A 89 6.23 -9.97 -5.22
C LYS A 89 7.10 -9.08 -6.11
N GLU A 90 7.23 -9.39 -7.39
CA GLU A 90 8.01 -8.59 -8.34
C GLU A 90 7.42 -7.17 -8.47
N MET A 91 6.08 -7.05 -8.54
CA MET A 91 5.41 -5.73 -8.52
C MET A 91 5.69 -4.94 -7.23
N ALA A 92 5.64 -5.60 -6.07
CA ALA A 92 5.93 -4.96 -4.79
C ALA A 92 7.38 -4.45 -4.70
N LEU A 93 8.34 -5.18 -5.29
CA LEU A 93 9.75 -4.77 -5.35
C LEU A 93 9.93 -3.52 -6.23
N VAL A 94 9.20 -3.41 -7.34
CA VAL A 94 9.21 -2.19 -8.17
C VAL A 94 8.67 -0.99 -7.37
N GLN A 95 7.53 -1.14 -6.71
CA GLN A 95 6.94 -0.09 -5.88
C GLN A 95 7.87 0.37 -4.74
N LEU A 96 8.60 -0.59 -4.14
CA LEU A 96 9.61 -0.29 -3.12
C LEU A 96 10.74 0.57 -3.68
N GLU A 97 11.24 0.26 -4.88
CA GLU A 97 12.33 1.02 -5.48
C GLU A 97 11.88 2.45 -5.86
N GLU A 98 10.68 2.59 -6.40
CA GLU A 98 10.08 3.92 -6.64
C GLU A 98 9.90 4.70 -5.34
N ALA A 99 9.52 4.04 -4.24
CA ALA A 99 9.40 4.68 -2.94
C ALA A 99 10.74 5.19 -2.42
N LYS A 100 11.83 4.43 -2.60
CA LYS A 100 13.18 4.88 -2.24
C LYS A 100 13.61 6.09 -3.06
N GLN A 101 13.33 6.11 -4.36
CA GLN A 101 13.64 7.26 -5.21
C GLN A 101 12.90 8.53 -4.73
N ARG A 102 11.62 8.40 -4.35
CA ARG A 102 10.86 9.50 -3.75
C ARG A 102 11.48 9.98 -2.44
N VAL A 103 11.90 9.05 -1.57
CA VAL A 103 12.58 9.40 -0.32
C VAL A 103 13.88 10.15 -0.59
N ALA A 104 14.72 9.65 -1.50
CA ALA A 104 16.00 10.30 -1.84
C ALA A 104 15.79 11.74 -2.35
N HIS A 105 14.78 11.98 -3.19
CA HIS A 105 14.44 13.32 -3.63
C HIS A 105 13.98 14.24 -2.49
N LEU A 106 13.18 13.72 -1.55
CA LEU A 106 12.73 14.47 -0.38
C LEU A 106 13.90 14.76 0.58
N GLU A 107 14.86 13.85 0.73
CA GLU A 107 16.07 14.07 1.50
C GLU A 107 16.93 15.19 0.90
N GLU A 108 17.17 15.17 -0.42
CA GLU A 108 17.89 16.26 -1.11
C GLU A 108 17.18 17.61 -0.93
N THR A 109 15.86 17.62 -1.13
CA THR A 109 15.03 18.82 -0.95
C THR A 109 15.07 19.33 0.49
N THR A 110 15.02 18.44 1.47
CA THR A 110 15.10 18.81 2.89
C THR A 110 16.46 19.41 3.24
N HIS A 111 17.56 18.80 2.75
CA HIS A 111 18.91 19.35 2.94
C HIS A 111 19.07 20.73 2.29
N HIS A 112 18.49 20.94 1.10
CA HIS A 112 18.47 22.24 0.44
C HIS A 112 17.78 23.30 1.31
N TYR A 113 16.58 23.00 1.83
CA TYR A 113 15.87 23.91 2.71
C TYR A 113 16.59 24.15 4.04
N GLN A 114 17.28 23.15 4.59
CA GLN A 114 18.11 23.33 5.78
C GLN A 114 19.23 24.34 5.52
N ALA A 115 19.90 24.27 4.37
CA ALA A 115 20.94 25.23 4.00
C ALA A 115 20.38 26.66 3.82
N ILE A 116 19.16 26.81 3.31
CA ILE A 116 18.45 28.10 3.25
C ILE A 116 18.18 28.64 4.66
N LEU A 117 17.63 27.81 5.56
CA LEU A 117 17.29 28.22 6.94
C LEU A 117 18.52 28.67 7.72
N GLU A 118 19.66 28.03 7.48
CA GLU A 118 20.95 28.38 8.07
C GLU A 118 21.64 29.57 7.36
N ASN A 119 20.96 30.21 6.40
CA ASN A 119 21.46 31.30 5.56
C ASN A 119 22.76 30.98 4.80
N ARG A 120 23.03 29.70 4.53
CA ARG A 120 24.22 29.24 3.77
C ARG A 120 24.04 29.44 2.27
N ILE A 121 22.80 29.39 1.77
CA ILE A 121 22.46 29.62 0.37
C ILE A 121 21.18 30.47 0.27
N PRO A 122 20.98 31.24 -0.81
CA PRO A 122 19.73 31.93 -1.06
C PRO A 122 18.62 30.95 -1.44
N ASP A 123 17.39 31.30 -1.10
CA ASP A 123 16.20 30.56 -1.52
C ASP A 123 15.92 30.77 -3.01
N THR A 124 16.36 29.80 -3.80
CA THR A 124 16.16 29.73 -5.26
C THR A 124 14.91 28.95 -5.65
N THR A 125 14.19 28.38 -4.67
CA THR A 125 12.98 27.58 -4.92
C THR A 125 11.70 28.40 -4.93
N ASN A 126 11.73 29.62 -4.39
CA ASN A 126 10.57 30.50 -4.29
C ASN A 126 10.29 31.23 -5.63
N PRO A 127 9.14 30.96 -6.28
CA PRO A 127 8.82 31.55 -7.57
C PRO A 127 8.76 33.08 -7.58
N ASN A 128 8.44 33.70 -6.44
CA ASN A 128 8.40 35.16 -6.33
C ASN A 128 9.78 35.81 -6.46
N LYS A 129 10.87 35.03 -6.30
CA LYS A 129 12.26 35.50 -6.42
C LYS A 129 12.84 35.31 -7.83
N TRP A 130 12.21 34.51 -8.69
CA TRP A 130 12.72 34.20 -10.05
C TRP A 130 12.72 35.40 -11.02
N GLY A 131 12.00 36.47 -10.69
CA GLY A 131 11.93 37.69 -11.50
C GLY A 131 12.92 38.79 -11.11
N ILE A 132 13.60 38.68 -9.96
CA ILE A 132 14.44 39.76 -9.40
C ILE A 132 15.88 39.70 -9.96
N ASP A 133 16.32 38.55 -10.48
CA ASP A 133 17.72 38.30 -10.84
C ASP A 133 17.93 37.80 -12.29
N ARG A 134 17.12 38.30 -13.25
CA ARG A 134 17.21 37.93 -14.68
C ARG A 134 18.43 38.51 -15.43
N LYS A 135 19.56 38.73 -14.76
CA LYS A 135 20.87 38.95 -15.41
C LYS A 135 21.78 37.72 -15.37
N ASP A 136 21.48 36.70 -14.55
CA ASP A 136 22.18 35.42 -14.58
C ASP A 136 21.19 34.27 -14.78
N ALA A 137 21.12 33.76 -16.01
CA ALA A 137 20.22 32.68 -16.44
C ALA A 137 20.60 31.28 -15.88
N ARG A 138 21.10 31.20 -14.64
CA ARG A 138 21.48 29.95 -13.96
C ARG A 138 20.66 29.63 -12.71
N SER A 139 19.70 30.48 -12.34
CA SER A 139 18.97 30.44 -11.06
C SER A 139 17.53 29.89 -11.17
N GLY A 140 17.26 29.06 -12.19
CA GLY A 140 16.00 28.30 -12.27
C GLY A 140 16.02 27.11 -11.31
N PRO A 141 14.87 26.58 -10.89
CA PRO A 141 14.84 25.50 -9.92
C PRO A 141 15.61 24.29 -10.45
N VAL A 142 16.57 23.82 -9.65
CA VAL A 142 17.33 22.60 -9.88
C VAL A 142 16.44 21.42 -9.48
N PHE A 143 15.31 21.25 -10.15
CA PHE A 143 14.66 19.95 -10.19
C PHE A 143 15.51 19.11 -11.15
N ARG A 144 16.60 18.52 -10.64
CA ARG A 144 17.34 17.53 -11.42
C ARG A 144 16.37 16.42 -11.77
N LYS A 145 16.21 16.20 -13.08
CA LYS A 145 15.46 15.07 -13.64
C LYS A 145 16.16 13.76 -13.30
#